data_AF-A0A3F2TYI5-F1
#
_entry.id   AF-A0A3F2TYI5-F1
#
_cell.length_a   1.000
_cell.length_b   1.000
_cell.length_c   1.000
_cell.angle_alpha   90.00
_cell.angle_beta   90.00
_cell.angle_gamma   90.00
#
_symmetry.space_group_name_H-M   'P 1'
#
loop_
_entity.id
_entity.type
_entity.pdbx_description
1 polymer ?
#
loop_
_entity_poly.entity_id
_entity_poly.type
_entity_poly.pdbx_seq_one_letter_code
_entity_poly.pdbx_strand_id
1 'polypeptide(L)'
;MTIRTRAQLNADADTYINDNTTGDVTAADVRQRVKDLADSAAFLTEIREKLTANRTIYVSTSGNDSTGDGTSGAPFATIQRAVNVVAAIDMAGFTATISVGAGTYNEAVQLKSLVGGFCVIVGDESTPSNVIINASGSCFTGDGLVGAWHLRGMKLQATTHGIGVTDGAIVKFQNIDFGVCSFYHMLATGGRLVATGNYSITGSASRHVYLFAGASFQCQARTVTLSGSLAFAVFLQATTASTATVSGNTYSGSATGQRHNAQMNAVIQSAGGGANYFPGDAAGAVATGGQYG
;
A
#
# COMPACT_ATOMS: atom_id res chain seq x y z
N MET A 1 23.30 -9.76 -22.57
CA MET A 1 24.40 -9.85 -21.60
C MET A 1 24.56 -11.31 -21.20
N THR A 2 25.71 -11.91 -21.49
CA THR A 2 25.98 -13.31 -21.15
C THR A 2 26.37 -13.39 -19.67
N ILE A 3 25.60 -14.10 -18.86
CA ILE A 3 25.88 -14.28 -17.43
C ILE A 3 27.11 -15.18 -17.30
N ARG A 4 28.20 -14.66 -16.73
CA ARG A 4 29.41 -15.45 -16.43
C ARG A 4 29.22 -16.21 -15.12
N THR A 5 29.72 -17.44 -15.08
CA THR A 5 29.71 -18.29 -13.89
C THR A 5 30.81 -17.89 -12.90
N ARG A 6 30.63 -18.17 -11.60
CA ARG A 6 31.64 -17.92 -10.56
C ARG A 6 33.00 -18.57 -10.88
N ALA A 7 32.99 -19.73 -11.53
CA ALA A 7 34.21 -20.42 -11.96
C ALA A 7 34.95 -19.66 -13.07
N GLN A 8 34.23 -19.05 -14.02
CA GLN A 8 34.83 -18.22 -15.06
C GLN A 8 35.43 -16.94 -14.47
N LEU A 9 34.76 -16.32 -13.50
CA LEU A 9 35.28 -15.15 -12.80
C LEU A 9 36.54 -15.45 -11.99
N ASN A 10 36.62 -16.63 -11.35
CA ASN A 10 37.81 -17.06 -10.63
C ASN A 10 39.00 -17.35 -11.56
N ALA A 11 38.75 -17.99 -12.71
CA ALA A 11 39.79 -18.27 -13.69
C ALA A 11 40.38 -16.97 -14.29
N ASP A 12 39.52 -15.98 -14.58
CA ASP A 12 39.97 -14.66 -15.04
C ASP A 12 40.90 -14.03 -13.98
N ALA A 13 40.55 -14.09 -12.70
CA ALA A 13 41.30 -13.48 -11.60
C ALA A 13 42.73 -14.02 -11.38
N ASP A 14 43.04 -15.24 -11.81
CA ASP A 14 44.39 -15.84 -11.72
C ASP A 14 45.32 -15.40 -12.86
N THR A 15 44.75 -14.98 -14.00
CA THR A 15 45.51 -14.50 -15.19
C THR A 15 45.91 -13.03 -15.12
N TYR A 16 45.29 -12.22 -14.25
CA TYR A 16 45.43 -10.76 -14.20
C TYR A 16 46.27 -10.21 -13.03
N ILE A 17 46.92 -11.05 -12.22
CA ILE A 17 47.90 -10.56 -11.21
C ILE A 17 49.23 -10.19 -11.87
N ASN A 18 49.63 -10.95 -12.88
CA ASN A 18 50.89 -10.77 -13.57
C ASN A 18 50.63 -9.85 -14.77
N ASP A 19 51.54 -8.90 -15.06
CA ASP A 19 51.56 -8.26 -16.36
C ASP A 19 51.60 -9.37 -17.42
N ASN A 20 50.55 -9.45 -18.25
CA ASN A 20 50.36 -10.48 -19.28
C ASN A 20 51.47 -10.46 -20.36
N THR A 21 52.46 -9.58 -20.19
CA THR A 21 53.64 -9.38 -21.03
C THR A 21 54.93 -9.83 -20.35
N THR A 22 55.14 -9.56 -19.06
CA THR A 22 56.42 -9.83 -18.35
C THR A 22 56.35 -10.90 -17.26
N GLY A 23 55.15 -11.20 -16.75
CA GLY A 23 54.99 -12.08 -15.59
C GLY A 23 55.22 -11.38 -14.25
N ASP A 24 55.68 -10.13 -14.24
CA ASP A 24 55.97 -9.37 -13.02
C ASP A 24 54.69 -8.78 -12.41
N VAL A 25 54.68 -8.66 -11.08
CA VAL A 25 53.60 -8.05 -10.31
C VAL A 25 54.08 -6.70 -9.79
N THR A 26 53.57 -5.61 -10.34
CA THR A 26 53.92 -4.26 -9.88
C THR A 26 52.99 -3.79 -8.78
N ALA A 27 53.40 -2.76 -8.03
CA ALA A 27 52.53 -2.11 -7.05
C ALA A 27 51.28 -1.46 -7.71
N ALA A 28 51.31 -1.18 -9.02
CA ALA A 28 50.15 -0.67 -9.75
C ALA A 28 49.11 -1.78 -9.98
N ASP A 29 49.55 -2.99 -10.32
CA ASP A 29 48.68 -4.15 -10.54
C ASP A 29 47.95 -4.54 -9.25
N VAL A 30 48.66 -4.53 -8.12
CA VAL A 30 48.07 -4.75 -6.80
C VAL A 30 47.03 -3.66 -6.46
N ARG A 31 47.34 -2.39 -6.72
CA ARG A 31 46.39 -1.28 -6.48
C ARG A 31 45.14 -1.38 -7.36
N GLN A 32 45.27 -1.82 -8.61
CA GLN A 32 44.14 -1.95 -9.51
C GLN A 32 43.19 -3.06 -9.03
N ARG A 33 43.72 -4.20 -8.59
CA ARG A 33 42.89 -5.27 -8.00
C ARG A 33 42.18 -4.85 -6.72
N VAL A 34 42.81 -4.04 -5.88
CA VAL A 34 42.15 -3.47 -4.69
C VAL A 34 40.98 -2.58 -5.11
N LYS A 35 41.11 -1.81 -6.20
CA LYS A 35 40.00 -1.02 -6.77
C LYS A 35 38.91 -1.91 -7.35
N ASP A 36 39.26 -2.91 -8.15
CA ASP A 36 38.27 -3.82 -8.75
C ASP A 36 37.49 -4.61 -7.69
N LEU A 37 38.14 -4.97 -6.57
CA LEU A 37 37.49 -5.62 -5.44
C LEU A 37 36.59 -4.64 -4.68
N ALA A 38 37.02 -3.40 -4.50
CA ALA A 38 36.19 -2.34 -3.93
C ALA A 38 34.96 -2.05 -4.80
N ASP A 39 35.12 -2.04 -6.13
CA ASP A 39 34.05 -1.83 -7.10
C ASP A 39 33.10 -3.05 -7.15
N SER A 40 33.62 -4.27 -7.05
CA SER A 40 32.81 -5.49 -6.95
C SER A 40 31.97 -5.53 -5.66
N ALA A 41 32.51 -5.00 -4.55
CA ALA A 41 31.77 -4.85 -3.31
C ALA A 41 30.69 -3.76 -3.42
N ALA A 42 30.94 -2.70 -4.19
CA ALA A 42 29.95 -1.66 -4.49
C ALA A 42 28.84 -2.16 -5.44
N PHE A 43 29.14 -3.06 -6.38
CA PHE A 43 28.16 -3.62 -7.32
C PHE A 43 26.97 -4.30 -6.62
N LEU A 44 27.19 -4.93 -5.46
CA LEU A 44 26.11 -5.53 -4.66
C LEU A 44 25.14 -4.48 -4.11
N THR A 45 25.59 -3.23 -3.93
CA THR A 45 24.73 -2.10 -3.52
C THR A 45 24.04 -1.41 -4.70
N GLU A 46 24.53 -1.64 -5.92
CA GLU A 46 23.97 -1.09 -7.16
C GLU A 46 22.95 -2.03 -7.83
N ILE A 47 22.99 -3.34 -7.51
CA ILE A 47 22.00 -4.28 -8.00
C ILE A 47 20.78 -4.35 -7.08
N ARG A 48 19.59 -4.21 -7.67
CA ARG A 48 18.33 -4.47 -6.99
C ARG A 48 18.30 -5.95 -6.56
N GLU A 49 18.06 -6.20 -5.28
CA GLU A 49 17.90 -7.56 -4.78
C GLU A 49 16.74 -8.26 -5.50
N LYS A 50 16.93 -9.51 -5.91
CA LYS A 50 15.89 -10.32 -6.54
C LYS A 50 15.44 -11.45 -5.61
N LEU A 51 14.15 -11.52 -5.29
CA LEU A 51 13.62 -12.60 -4.45
C LEU A 51 13.67 -13.95 -5.17
N THR A 52 13.94 -14.99 -4.38
CA THR A 52 13.88 -16.40 -4.79
C THR A 52 12.80 -17.18 -4.04
N ALA A 53 12.13 -16.54 -3.08
CA ALA A 53 11.00 -17.04 -2.31
C ALA A 53 10.20 -15.87 -1.73
N ASN A 54 9.00 -16.13 -1.22
CA ASN A 54 8.24 -15.14 -0.46
C ASN A 54 9.03 -14.65 0.75
N ARG A 55 8.93 -13.35 1.07
CA ARG A 55 9.64 -12.73 2.20
C ARG A 55 8.69 -11.99 3.11
N THR A 56 8.89 -12.16 4.42
CA THR A 56 8.22 -11.35 5.44
C THR A 56 9.22 -10.38 6.05
N ILE A 57 8.83 -9.12 6.15
CA ILE A 57 9.52 -8.02 6.83
C ILE A 57 8.69 -7.64 8.04
N TYR A 58 9.29 -7.58 9.21
CA TYR A 58 8.60 -7.35 10.47
C TYR A 58 8.77 -5.90 10.93
N VAL A 59 7.67 -5.35 11.47
CA VAL A 59 7.58 -4.01 12.05
C VAL A 59 7.01 -4.14 13.46
N SER A 60 7.59 -3.45 14.43
CA SER A 60 7.14 -3.42 15.82
C SER A 60 7.36 -2.03 16.41
N THR A 61 6.50 -1.56 17.31
CA THR A 61 6.73 -0.31 18.04
C THR A 61 7.98 -0.35 18.93
N SER A 62 8.48 -1.55 19.26
CA SER A 62 9.76 -1.77 19.96
C SER A 62 10.95 -1.98 19.01
N GLY A 63 10.73 -1.89 17.70
CA GLY A 63 11.76 -2.08 16.67
C GLY A 63 12.71 -0.89 16.57
N ASN A 64 13.59 -0.92 15.57
CA ASN A 64 14.56 0.14 15.34
C ASN A 64 14.83 0.34 13.84
N ASP A 65 14.66 1.55 13.31
CA ASP A 65 14.87 1.80 11.88
C ASP A 65 16.34 1.93 11.46
N SER A 66 17.24 2.17 12.43
CA SER A 66 18.68 2.31 12.20
C SER A 66 19.41 0.97 12.32
N THR A 67 18.97 0.09 13.22
CA THR A 67 19.66 -1.18 13.55
C THR A 67 18.83 -2.42 13.28
N GLY A 68 17.50 -2.29 13.12
CA GLY A 68 16.65 -3.38 12.67
C GLY A 68 16.98 -3.78 11.24
N ASP A 69 16.88 -5.08 10.96
CA ASP A 69 17.08 -5.67 9.64
C ASP A 69 15.76 -6.13 9.00
N GLY A 70 14.65 -5.97 9.71
CA GLY A 70 13.32 -6.38 9.26
C GLY A 70 13.03 -7.86 9.49
N THR A 71 13.89 -8.59 10.21
CA THR A 71 13.56 -9.93 10.72
C THR A 71 12.66 -9.85 11.95
N SER A 72 12.07 -10.97 12.37
CA SER A 72 11.25 -11.01 13.59
C SER A 72 12.05 -10.74 14.87
N GLY A 73 13.36 -11.01 14.86
CA GLY A 73 14.27 -10.74 15.99
C GLY A 73 14.78 -9.29 16.04
N ALA A 74 14.83 -8.61 14.89
CA ALA A 74 15.25 -7.21 14.79
C ALA A 74 14.32 -6.43 13.83
N PRO A 75 13.04 -6.24 14.22
CA PRO A 75 12.05 -5.58 13.37
C PRO A 75 12.37 -4.09 13.19
N PHE A 76 11.85 -3.51 12.11
CA PHE A 76 11.84 -2.05 11.94
C PHE A 76 10.87 -1.40 12.94
N ALA A 77 11.16 -0.14 13.30
CA ALA A 77 10.29 0.64 14.18
C ALA A 77 9.06 1.17 13.42
N THR A 78 9.23 1.51 12.14
CA THR A 78 8.18 2.14 11.31
C THR A 78 7.78 1.28 10.12
N ILE A 79 6.52 1.46 9.71
CA ILE A 79 5.98 0.87 8.49
C ILE A 79 6.63 1.53 7.26
N GLN A 80 6.90 2.84 7.32
CA GLN A 80 7.58 3.55 6.23
C GLN A 80 8.97 2.96 5.93
N ARG A 81 9.73 2.56 6.96
CA ARG A 81 11.03 1.89 6.77
C ARG A 81 10.86 0.57 6.03
N ALA A 82 9.89 -0.26 6.43
CA ALA A 82 9.60 -1.51 5.74
C ALA A 82 9.15 -1.31 4.28
N VAL A 83 8.30 -0.31 4.01
CA VAL A 83 7.89 0.06 2.65
C VAL A 83 9.09 0.44 1.78
N ASN A 84 10.04 1.21 2.33
CA ASN A 84 11.26 1.58 1.62
C ASN A 84 12.12 0.36 1.26
N VAL A 85 12.22 -0.61 2.17
CA VAL A 85 12.97 -1.86 1.92
C VAL A 85 12.28 -2.70 0.85
N VAL A 86 10.96 -2.89 0.92
CA VAL A 86 10.23 -3.66 -0.12
C VAL A 86 10.37 -3.01 -1.49
N ALA A 87 10.27 -1.68 -1.58
CA ALA A 87 10.37 -0.95 -2.85
C ALA A 87 11.77 -1.04 -3.49
N ALA A 88 12.80 -1.36 -2.70
CA ALA A 88 14.15 -1.58 -3.17
C ALA A 88 14.41 -3.02 -3.68
N ILE A 89 13.40 -3.90 -3.64
CA ILE A 89 13.50 -5.31 -4.03
C ILE A 89 12.74 -5.57 -5.35
N ASP A 90 13.28 -6.42 -6.21
CA ASP A 90 12.55 -7.08 -7.30
C ASP A 90 11.96 -8.39 -6.75
N MET A 91 10.63 -8.42 -6.62
CA MET A 91 9.95 -9.58 -6.08
C MET A 91 9.94 -10.78 -7.04
N ALA A 92 10.27 -10.62 -8.32
CA ALA A 92 10.45 -11.72 -9.28
C ALA A 92 9.30 -12.76 -9.36
N GLY A 93 8.06 -12.32 -9.12
CA GLY A 93 6.85 -13.13 -9.07
C GLY A 93 6.46 -13.59 -7.66
N PHE A 94 7.35 -13.45 -6.67
CA PHE A 94 7.07 -13.75 -5.27
C PHE A 94 6.30 -12.62 -4.58
N THR A 95 5.85 -12.90 -3.35
CA THR A 95 5.14 -11.94 -2.50
C THR A 95 6.04 -11.46 -1.38
N ALA A 96 6.11 -10.14 -1.20
CA ALA A 96 6.61 -9.52 0.03
C ALA A 96 5.44 -9.26 1.00
N THR A 97 5.66 -9.50 2.29
CA THR A 97 4.71 -9.21 3.36
C THR A 97 5.37 -8.30 4.39
N ILE A 98 4.74 -7.19 4.74
CA ILE A 98 5.10 -6.37 5.89
C ILE A 98 4.16 -6.78 7.03
N SER A 99 4.68 -7.52 8.01
CA SER A 99 3.95 -7.95 9.20
C SER A 99 4.13 -6.91 10.30
N VAL A 100 3.03 -6.29 10.70
CA VAL A 100 3.00 -5.20 11.67
C VAL A 100 2.50 -5.74 13.01
N GLY A 101 3.34 -5.65 14.03
CA GLY A 101 3.01 -6.05 15.40
C GLY A 101 1.95 -5.14 16.04
N ALA A 102 1.38 -5.60 17.15
CA ALA A 102 0.44 -4.81 17.93
C ALA A 102 1.09 -3.50 18.42
N GLY A 103 0.34 -2.40 18.32
CA GLY A 103 0.82 -1.09 18.72
C GLY A 103 0.09 0.05 18.02
N THR A 104 0.46 1.27 18.41
CA THR A 104 0.03 2.50 17.74
C THR A 104 1.22 3.12 17.01
N TYR A 105 1.08 3.25 15.70
CA TYR A 105 2.08 3.79 14.80
C TYR A 105 1.69 5.21 14.42
N ASN A 106 2.40 6.19 14.99
CA ASN A 106 2.16 7.62 14.74
C ASN A 106 2.93 8.06 13.50
N GLU A 107 2.50 7.61 12.32
CA GLU A 107 3.16 7.90 11.05
C GLU A 107 2.16 8.05 9.90
N ALA A 108 2.59 8.72 8.84
CA ALA A 108 1.90 8.77 7.56
C ALA A 108 2.71 7.95 6.55
N VAL A 109 2.14 6.88 6.03
CA VAL A 109 2.86 5.93 5.16
C VAL A 109 2.68 6.30 3.70
N GLN A 110 3.79 6.63 3.06
CA GLN A 110 3.89 6.83 1.61
C GLN A 110 4.26 5.50 0.95
N LEU A 111 3.29 4.92 0.26
CA LEU A 111 3.47 3.74 -0.57
C LEU A 111 4.36 4.06 -1.77
N LYS A 112 5.12 3.06 -2.23
CA LYS A 112 6.10 3.21 -3.32
C LYS A 112 5.85 2.19 -4.41
N SER A 113 6.31 2.52 -5.62
CA SER A 113 6.27 1.59 -6.74
C SER A 113 7.03 0.31 -6.42
N LEU A 114 6.43 -0.80 -6.83
CA LEU A 114 6.92 -2.15 -6.63
C LEU A 114 7.39 -2.74 -7.96
N VAL A 115 8.33 -3.69 -7.88
CA VAL A 115 8.83 -4.41 -9.05
C VAL A 115 8.65 -5.90 -8.86
N GLY A 116 8.19 -6.56 -9.92
CA GLY A 116 8.10 -8.02 -9.97
C GLY A 116 7.02 -8.63 -9.08
N GLY A 117 6.05 -7.88 -8.56
CA GLY A 117 5.02 -8.46 -7.70
C GLY A 117 4.11 -7.44 -7.01
N PHE A 118 3.47 -7.89 -5.94
CA PHE A 118 2.66 -7.07 -5.03
C PHE A 118 3.13 -7.28 -3.58
N CYS A 119 2.82 -6.32 -2.72
CA CYS A 119 3.14 -6.41 -1.30
C CYS A 119 1.88 -6.35 -0.43
N VAL A 120 1.88 -7.15 0.64
CA VAL A 120 0.82 -7.15 1.65
C VAL A 120 1.33 -6.46 2.91
N ILE A 121 0.65 -5.43 3.38
CA ILE A 121 0.86 -4.87 4.73
C ILE A 121 -0.26 -5.42 5.62
N VAL A 122 0.12 -6.20 6.63
CA VAL A 122 -0.82 -6.94 7.48
C VAL A 122 -0.53 -6.73 8.95
N GLY A 123 -1.54 -6.26 9.68
CA GLY A 123 -1.58 -6.23 11.14
C GLY A 123 -2.28 -7.45 11.73
N ASP A 124 -3.22 -7.21 12.64
CA ASP A 124 -4.07 -8.23 13.27
C ASP A 124 -5.41 -8.35 12.54
N GLU A 125 -5.60 -9.44 11.79
CA GLU A 125 -6.85 -9.68 11.07
C GLU A 125 -8.00 -10.18 11.94
N SER A 126 -7.73 -10.64 13.17
CA SER A 126 -8.80 -10.96 14.11
C SER A 126 -9.33 -9.70 14.77
N THR A 127 -8.43 -8.78 15.10
CA THR A 127 -8.71 -7.60 15.91
C THR A 127 -7.93 -6.38 15.37
N PRO A 128 -8.39 -5.72 14.29
CA PRO A 128 -7.67 -4.61 13.66
C PRO A 128 -7.28 -3.47 14.61
N SER A 129 -8.04 -3.26 15.69
CA SER A 129 -7.72 -2.27 16.72
C SER A 129 -6.45 -2.56 17.53
N ASN A 130 -5.87 -3.76 17.43
CA ASN A 130 -4.56 -4.06 18.01
C ASN A 130 -3.42 -3.39 17.24
N VAL A 131 -3.64 -3.01 15.96
CA VAL A 131 -2.66 -2.32 15.12
C VAL A 131 -3.27 -1.02 14.61
N ILE A 132 -2.95 0.09 15.26
CA ILE A 132 -3.52 1.41 14.96
C ILE A 132 -2.51 2.22 14.16
N ILE A 133 -2.89 2.70 12.98
CA ILE A 133 -2.14 3.69 12.22
C ILE A 133 -2.79 5.05 12.50
N ASN A 134 -2.08 5.90 13.23
CA ASN A 134 -2.58 7.19 13.70
C ASN A 134 -1.77 8.34 13.05
N ALA A 135 -2.31 8.90 11.96
CA ALA A 135 -1.57 9.85 11.14
C ALA A 135 -2.01 11.31 11.39
N SER A 136 -1.04 12.22 11.49
CA SER A 136 -1.27 13.68 11.39
C SER A 136 -1.49 14.16 9.95
N GLY A 137 -1.72 13.22 9.02
CA GLY A 137 -2.11 13.40 7.63
C GLY A 137 -2.92 12.18 7.23
N SER A 138 -2.67 11.61 6.04
CA SER A 138 -3.33 10.36 5.63
C SER A 138 -2.58 9.15 6.15
N CYS A 139 -3.26 8.07 6.58
CA CYS A 139 -2.56 6.86 7.05
C CYS A 139 -1.74 6.23 5.93
N PHE A 140 -2.33 6.07 4.75
CA PHE A 140 -1.67 5.55 3.56
C PHE A 140 -1.90 6.47 2.36
N THR A 141 -0.84 6.81 1.64
CA THR A 141 -0.90 7.54 0.35
C THR A 141 -0.17 6.79 -0.74
N GLY A 142 -0.74 6.72 -1.93
CA GLY A 142 -0.07 6.21 -3.13
C GLY A 142 -0.30 7.13 -4.32
N ASP A 143 0.76 7.46 -5.04
CA ASP A 143 0.72 8.38 -6.19
C ASP A 143 1.52 7.79 -7.35
N GLY A 144 0.92 7.66 -8.54
CA GLY A 144 1.66 7.16 -9.71
C GLY A 144 2.25 5.75 -9.56
N LEU A 145 1.63 4.89 -8.74
CA LEU A 145 2.26 3.63 -8.33
C LEU A 145 2.28 2.57 -9.44
N VAL A 146 3.42 1.89 -9.57
CA VAL A 146 3.54 0.61 -10.28
C VAL A 146 3.41 -0.55 -9.30
N GLY A 147 2.68 -1.59 -9.68
CA GLY A 147 2.34 -2.71 -8.79
C GLY A 147 1.16 -2.39 -7.88
N ALA A 148 0.84 -3.31 -6.97
CA ALA A 148 -0.33 -3.18 -6.08
C ALA A 148 0.08 -3.39 -4.62
N TRP A 149 -0.55 -2.62 -3.74
CA TRP A 149 -0.45 -2.80 -2.28
C TRP A 149 -1.76 -3.35 -1.73
N HIS A 150 -1.66 -4.33 -0.84
CA HIS A 150 -2.80 -4.93 -0.15
C HIS A 150 -2.72 -4.62 1.35
N LEU A 151 -3.67 -3.83 1.87
CA LEU A 151 -3.71 -3.40 3.28
C LEU A 151 -4.68 -4.26 4.09
N ARG A 152 -4.24 -4.79 5.24
CA ARG A 152 -5.00 -5.78 6.03
C ARG A 152 -4.85 -5.63 7.53
N GLY A 153 -5.92 -5.88 8.29
CA GLY A 153 -5.84 -6.13 9.73
C GLY A 153 -5.38 -4.92 10.56
N MET A 154 -5.77 -3.71 10.17
CA MET A 154 -5.33 -2.48 10.84
C MET A 154 -6.50 -1.52 11.03
N LYS A 155 -6.43 -0.75 12.11
CA LYS A 155 -7.29 0.41 12.33
C LYS A 155 -6.63 1.68 11.79
N LEU A 156 -7.36 2.46 11.00
CA LEU A 156 -6.87 3.69 10.38
C LEU A 156 -7.53 4.90 11.02
N GLN A 157 -6.72 5.85 11.50
CA GLN A 157 -7.16 7.13 12.06
C GLN A 157 -6.27 8.26 11.53
N ALA A 158 -6.88 9.33 11.05
CA ALA A 158 -6.18 10.35 10.26
C ALA A 158 -6.74 11.76 10.50
N THR A 159 -5.89 12.77 10.39
CA THR A 159 -6.37 14.17 10.28
C THR A 159 -6.82 14.51 8.86
N THR A 160 -6.53 13.65 7.87
CA THR A 160 -7.07 13.76 6.50
C THR A 160 -7.78 12.46 6.10
N HIS A 161 -7.07 11.52 5.47
CA HIS A 161 -7.66 10.32 4.88
C HIS A 161 -7.15 9.03 5.49
N GLY A 162 -8.00 8.00 5.59
CA GLY A 162 -7.52 6.66 5.92
C GLY A 162 -6.61 6.13 4.80
N ILE A 163 -7.13 6.10 3.57
CA ILE A 163 -6.38 5.71 2.37
C ILE A 163 -6.59 6.76 1.28
N GLY A 164 -5.50 7.30 0.73
CA GLY A 164 -5.53 8.20 -0.43
C GLY A 164 -4.75 7.64 -1.61
N VAL A 165 -5.35 7.56 -2.79
CA VAL A 165 -4.66 7.14 -4.02
C VAL A 165 -4.86 8.12 -5.17
N THR A 166 -3.78 8.43 -5.88
CA THR A 166 -3.76 9.36 -7.01
C THR A 166 -3.09 8.76 -8.24
N ASP A 167 -3.39 9.32 -9.40
CA ASP A 167 -2.65 9.11 -10.66
C ASP A 167 -2.37 7.64 -11.01
N GLY A 168 -3.42 6.84 -11.12
CA GLY A 168 -3.32 5.43 -11.51
C GLY A 168 -2.86 4.47 -10.42
N ALA A 169 -2.53 4.97 -9.21
CA ALA A 169 -2.16 4.10 -8.09
C ALA A 169 -3.31 3.14 -7.72
N ILE A 170 -2.95 1.88 -7.45
CA ILE A 170 -3.90 0.81 -7.10
C ILE A 170 -3.62 0.31 -5.68
N VAL A 171 -4.61 0.47 -4.80
CA VAL A 171 -4.57 -0.10 -3.44
C VAL A 171 -5.78 -0.99 -3.23
N LYS A 172 -5.53 -2.18 -2.69
CA LYS A 172 -6.55 -3.13 -2.27
C LYS A 172 -6.56 -3.22 -0.75
N PHE A 173 -7.70 -3.52 -0.16
CA PHE A 173 -7.80 -3.68 1.27
C PHE A 173 -8.84 -4.72 1.68
N GLN A 174 -8.62 -5.32 2.84
CA GLN A 174 -9.61 -6.14 3.54
C GLN A 174 -9.35 -6.08 5.04
N ASN A 175 -10.38 -6.33 5.83
CA ASN A 175 -10.26 -6.39 7.28
C ASN A 175 -9.61 -5.14 7.90
N ILE A 176 -9.90 -3.99 7.30
CA ILE A 176 -9.54 -2.68 7.83
C ILE A 176 -10.65 -2.20 8.76
N ASP A 177 -10.29 -1.55 9.85
CA ASP A 177 -11.21 -0.76 10.66
C ASP A 177 -10.98 0.74 10.37
N PHE A 178 -11.91 1.36 9.65
CA PHE A 178 -11.86 2.81 9.44
C PHE A 178 -12.32 3.53 10.72
N GLY A 179 -11.34 4.04 11.47
CA GLY A 179 -11.54 4.96 12.58
C GLY A 179 -11.71 6.41 12.10
N VAL A 180 -11.66 7.36 13.04
CA VAL A 180 -11.95 8.77 12.77
C VAL A 180 -10.98 9.35 11.74
N CYS A 181 -11.53 9.98 10.70
CA CYS A 181 -10.77 10.74 9.70
C CYS A 181 -11.38 12.13 9.52
N SER A 182 -10.62 13.22 9.66
CA SER A 182 -11.25 14.56 9.55
C SER A 182 -11.76 14.88 8.13
N PHE A 183 -11.25 14.20 7.10
CA PHE A 183 -11.76 14.33 5.72
C PHE A 183 -12.48 13.06 5.28
N TYR A 184 -11.78 12.06 4.75
CA TYR A 184 -12.41 10.93 4.05
C TYR A 184 -11.82 9.60 4.54
N HIS A 185 -12.61 8.55 4.75
CA HIS A 185 -11.99 7.23 4.98
C HIS A 185 -11.19 6.79 3.75
N MET A 186 -11.73 7.02 2.56
CA MET A 186 -11.10 6.69 1.28
C MET A 186 -11.18 7.85 0.29
N LEU A 187 -10.02 8.23 -0.25
CA LEU A 187 -9.87 9.16 -1.37
C LEU A 187 -9.28 8.42 -2.57
N ALA A 188 -9.89 8.59 -3.74
CA ALA A 188 -9.23 8.26 -5.01
C ALA A 188 -9.39 9.40 -6.03
N THR A 189 -8.28 9.82 -6.64
CA THR A 189 -8.22 10.84 -7.70
C THR A 189 -7.47 10.27 -8.90
N GLY A 190 -8.16 9.84 -9.96
CA GLY A 190 -7.52 9.09 -11.05
C GLY A 190 -6.89 7.74 -10.64
N GLY A 191 -7.00 7.34 -9.37
CA GLY A 191 -6.52 6.07 -8.82
C GLY A 191 -7.63 5.03 -8.68
N ARG A 192 -7.27 3.85 -8.17
CA ARG A 192 -8.20 2.73 -7.96
C ARG A 192 -8.11 2.13 -6.56
N LEU A 193 -9.27 2.03 -5.91
CA LEU A 193 -9.44 1.33 -4.64
C LEU A 193 -10.28 0.06 -4.81
N VAL A 194 -9.89 -1.02 -4.14
CA VAL A 194 -10.64 -2.29 -4.17
C VAL A 194 -10.77 -2.88 -2.77
N ALA A 195 -12.00 -3.03 -2.28
CA ALA A 195 -12.29 -3.83 -1.10
C ALA A 195 -12.31 -5.32 -1.49
N THR A 196 -11.29 -6.07 -1.08
CA THR A 196 -11.16 -7.50 -1.40
C THR A 196 -11.76 -8.41 -0.32
N GLY A 197 -12.21 -7.86 0.80
CA GLY A 197 -12.82 -8.60 1.90
C GLY A 197 -13.71 -7.70 2.76
N ASN A 198 -14.32 -8.29 3.78
CA ASN A 198 -15.14 -7.57 4.74
C ASN A 198 -14.30 -6.55 5.50
N TYR A 199 -14.91 -5.47 5.97
CA TYR A 199 -14.23 -4.44 6.74
C TYR A 199 -15.21 -3.73 7.67
N SER A 200 -14.68 -2.91 8.56
CA SER A 200 -15.46 -2.19 9.57
C SER A 200 -15.25 -0.68 9.48
N ILE A 201 -16.23 0.05 10.00
CA ILE A 201 -16.21 1.50 10.17
C ILE A 201 -16.60 1.77 11.62
N THR A 202 -15.67 2.33 12.39
CA THR A 202 -15.86 2.63 13.82
C THR A 202 -15.62 4.10 14.16
N GLY A 203 -15.22 4.92 13.18
CA GLY A 203 -15.12 6.37 13.33
C GLY A 203 -15.84 7.12 12.22
N SER A 204 -16.17 8.38 12.50
CA SER A 204 -16.80 9.28 11.53
C SER A 204 -15.77 9.92 10.61
N ALA A 205 -16.23 10.31 9.42
CA ALA A 205 -15.50 11.15 8.48
C ALA A 205 -16.48 12.02 7.70
N SER A 206 -16.01 13.04 6.99
CA SER A 206 -16.89 13.79 6.08
C SER A 206 -17.49 12.87 5.02
N ARG A 207 -16.71 11.90 4.53
CA ARG A 207 -17.15 10.86 3.58
C ARG A 207 -16.51 9.52 3.88
N HIS A 208 -17.22 8.43 3.65
CA HIS A 208 -16.58 7.12 3.66
C HIS A 208 -15.77 6.91 2.37
N VAL A 209 -16.33 7.27 1.21
CA VAL A 209 -15.64 7.18 -0.09
C VAL A 209 -15.81 8.48 -0.86
N TYR A 210 -14.71 9.04 -1.35
CA TYR A 210 -14.70 10.16 -2.28
C TYR A 210 -13.88 9.81 -3.53
N LEU A 211 -14.52 9.87 -4.70
CA LEU A 211 -13.92 9.58 -6.00
C LEU A 211 -13.95 10.82 -6.90
N PHE A 212 -12.80 11.15 -7.48
CA PHE A 212 -12.60 12.33 -8.32
C PHE A 212 -11.76 12.00 -9.56
N ALA A 213 -11.92 12.81 -10.61
CA ALA A 213 -11.14 12.76 -11.86
C ALA A 213 -10.89 11.34 -12.41
N GLY A 214 -11.95 10.63 -12.79
CA GLY A 214 -11.83 9.30 -13.41
C GLY A 214 -11.40 8.17 -12.46
N ALA A 215 -11.36 8.42 -11.15
CA ALA A 215 -11.06 7.39 -10.16
C ALA A 215 -12.07 6.24 -10.18
N SER A 216 -11.67 5.08 -9.66
CA SER A 216 -12.55 3.92 -9.51
C SER A 216 -12.53 3.30 -8.11
N PHE A 217 -13.69 2.85 -7.66
CA PHE A 217 -13.84 2.03 -6.45
C PHE A 217 -14.64 0.77 -6.73
N GLN A 218 -14.15 -0.36 -6.20
CA GLN A 218 -14.84 -1.63 -6.29
C GLN A 218 -15.03 -2.23 -4.89
N CYS A 219 -16.26 -2.55 -4.54
CA CYS A 219 -16.60 -3.26 -3.30
C CYS A 219 -17.86 -4.10 -3.54
N GLN A 220 -17.70 -5.40 -3.73
CA GLN A 220 -18.82 -6.27 -4.12
C GLN A 220 -18.93 -7.50 -3.24
N ALA A 221 -20.14 -7.88 -2.87
CA ALA A 221 -20.40 -9.05 -2.01
C ALA A 221 -19.57 -9.03 -0.72
N ARG A 222 -19.47 -7.88 -0.07
CA ARG A 222 -18.78 -7.68 1.21
C ARG A 222 -19.78 -7.40 2.33
N THR A 223 -19.42 -7.78 3.54
CA THR A 223 -20.05 -7.26 4.76
C THR A 223 -19.26 -6.03 5.23
N VAL A 224 -19.97 -4.92 5.41
CA VAL A 224 -19.44 -3.67 5.97
C VAL A 224 -20.10 -3.45 7.32
N THR A 225 -19.32 -3.53 8.39
CA THR A 225 -19.83 -3.40 9.76
C THR A 225 -19.64 -1.97 10.23
N LEU A 226 -20.73 -1.33 10.65
CA LEU A 226 -20.77 0.03 11.21
C LEU A 226 -21.02 -0.07 12.70
N SER A 227 -20.16 0.53 13.50
CA SER A 227 -20.31 0.56 14.96
C SER A 227 -20.10 1.96 15.52
N GLY A 228 -20.94 2.34 16.48
CA GLY A 228 -20.97 3.68 17.08
C GLY A 228 -21.91 4.66 16.37
N SER A 229 -21.93 5.91 16.86
CA SER A 229 -22.72 7.00 16.30
C SER A 229 -21.99 7.66 15.13
N LEU A 230 -22.06 7.01 13.97
CA LEU A 230 -21.35 7.45 12.77
C LEU A 230 -22.13 8.55 12.03
N ALA A 231 -21.42 9.60 11.63
CA ALA A 231 -21.97 10.71 10.86
C ALA A 231 -21.08 10.99 9.65
N PHE A 232 -21.72 11.12 8.48
CA PHE A 232 -21.09 11.53 7.22
C PHE A 232 -21.81 12.75 6.65
N ALA A 233 -21.12 13.59 5.90
CA ALA A 233 -21.79 14.55 5.03
C ALA A 233 -22.42 13.81 3.85
N VAL A 234 -21.64 12.93 3.20
CA VAL A 234 -22.09 11.98 2.19
C VAL A 234 -21.35 10.66 2.39
N PHE A 235 -22.04 9.53 2.46
CA PHE A 235 -21.38 8.23 2.66
C PHE A 235 -20.48 7.88 1.46
N LEU A 236 -21.03 7.87 0.23
CA LEU A 236 -20.28 7.66 -1.01
C LEU A 236 -20.51 8.81 -1.99
N GLN A 237 -19.46 9.54 -2.35
CA GLN A 237 -19.52 10.56 -3.40
C GLN A 237 -18.59 10.21 -4.56
N ALA A 238 -19.15 10.27 -5.77
CA ALA A 238 -18.41 10.12 -7.02
C ALA A 238 -18.68 11.35 -7.91
N THR A 239 -17.61 11.95 -8.44
CA THR A 239 -17.68 13.09 -9.36
C THR A 239 -16.63 13.00 -10.47
N THR A 240 -16.77 13.84 -11.50
CA THR A 240 -15.78 14.04 -12.57
C THR A 240 -15.43 12.72 -13.26
N ALA A 241 -16.44 12.09 -13.87
CA ALA A 241 -16.34 10.82 -14.60
C ALA A 241 -15.76 9.63 -13.81
N SER A 242 -15.78 9.69 -12.48
CA SER A 242 -15.39 8.56 -11.64
C SER A 242 -16.46 7.47 -11.59
N THR A 243 -16.05 6.25 -11.23
CA THR A 243 -16.93 5.09 -11.19
C THR A 243 -16.84 4.35 -9.85
N ALA A 244 -17.98 3.98 -9.29
CA ALA A 244 -18.06 3.14 -8.11
C ALA A 244 -18.89 1.90 -8.45
N THR A 245 -18.30 0.71 -8.42
CA THR A 245 -19.05 -0.55 -8.53
C THR A 245 -19.19 -1.15 -7.14
N VAL A 246 -20.33 -0.91 -6.52
CA VAL A 246 -20.59 -1.24 -5.12
C VAL A 246 -21.88 -2.03 -4.99
N SER A 247 -21.84 -3.35 -5.18
CA SER A 247 -23.04 -4.20 -5.33
C SER A 247 -23.05 -5.43 -4.43
N GLY A 248 -24.23 -5.90 -4.04
CA GLY A 248 -24.39 -7.12 -3.21
C GLY A 248 -23.78 -7.05 -1.81
N ASN A 249 -23.48 -5.85 -1.30
CA ASN A 249 -22.93 -5.68 0.04
C ASN A 249 -24.02 -5.69 1.10
N THR A 250 -23.66 -6.14 2.30
CA THR A 250 -24.48 -6.05 3.50
C THR A 250 -23.89 -5.00 4.43
N TYR A 251 -24.70 -4.01 4.83
CA TYR A 251 -24.31 -3.01 5.83
C TYR A 251 -24.97 -3.36 7.17
N SER A 252 -24.17 -3.59 8.21
CA SER A 252 -24.66 -3.91 9.56
C SER A 252 -24.39 -2.74 10.48
N GLY A 253 -25.44 -2.08 10.97
CA GLY A 253 -25.37 -0.84 11.75
C GLY A 253 -25.93 0.36 10.98
N SER A 254 -25.79 1.56 11.54
CA SER A 254 -26.39 2.78 10.99
C SER A 254 -25.42 3.94 10.96
N ALA A 255 -25.66 4.90 10.08
CA ALA A 255 -25.00 6.19 10.05
C ALA A 255 -26.00 7.29 9.67
N THR A 256 -25.70 8.53 10.03
CA THR A 256 -26.40 9.71 9.54
C THR A 256 -25.64 10.34 8.38
N GLY A 257 -26.34 11.13 7.54
CA GLY A 257 -25.80 11.74 6.34
C GLY A 257 -26.48 11.31 5.06
N GLN A 258 -26.10 11.96 3.96
CA GLN A 258 -26.57 11.62 2.62
C GLN A 258 -25.98 10.28 2.17
N ARG A 259 -26.82 9.36 1.68
CA ARG A 259 -26.42 8.01 1.27
C ARG A 259 -25.42 7.98 0.12
N HIS A 260 -25.67 8.77 -0.92
CA HIS A 260 -24.78 8.86 -2.07
C HIS A 260 -24.90 10.21 -2.77
N ASN A 261 -23.88 10.58 -3.53
CA ASN A 261 -23.92 11.70 -4.45
C ASN A 261 -23.14 11.38 -5.74
N ALA A 262 -23.84 11.25 -6.87
CA ALA A 262 -23.24 11.06 -8.20
C ALA A 262 -23.39 12.34 -9.03
N GLN A 263 -22.28 12.98 -9.39
CA GLN A 263 -22.30 14.23 -10.16
C GLN A 263 -21.27 14.23 -11.30
N MET A 264 -21.39 15.18 -12.23
CA MET A 264 -20.41 15.42 -13.30
C MET A 264 -20.05 14.13 -14.06
N ASN A 265 -21.07 13.45 -14.59
CA ASN A 265 -20.97 12.20 -15.34
C ASN A 265 -20.36 11.01 -14.57
N ALA A 266 -20.29 11.07 -13.24
CA ALA A 266 -19.88 9.93 -12.43
C ALA A 266 -20.98 8.88 -12.32
N VAL A 267 -20.59 7.61 -12.15
CA VAL A 267 -21.51 6.48 -12.05
C VAL A 267 -21.30 5.75 -10.73
N ILE A 268 -22.38 5.59 -9.96
CA ILE A 268 -22.42 4.73 -8.77
C ILE A 268 -23.34 3.56 -9.05
N GLN A 269 -22.77 2.37 -9.22
CA GLN A 269 -23.50 1.15 -9.54
C GLN A 269 -23.74 0.30 -8.29
N SER A 270 -24.98 0.30 -7.82
CA SER A 270 -25.49 -0.56 -6.74
C SER A 270 -26.00 -1.92 -7.24
N ALA A 271 -26.30 -2.01 -8.54
CA ALA A 271 -26.88 -3.17 -9.20
C ALA A 271 -28.20 -3.64 -8.56
N GLY A 272 -29.14 -2.70 -8.38
CA GLY A 272 -30.48 -3.00 -7.85
C GLY A 272 -30.60 -2.92 -6.33
N GLY A 273 -29.64 -2.28 -5.64
CA GLY A 273 -29.69 -2.06 -4.19
C GLY A 273 -30.80 -1.11 -3.72
N GLY A 274 -31.42 -0.36 -4.65
CA GLY A 274 -32.46 0.61 -4.36
C GLY A 274 -31.95 1.92 -3.75
N ALA A 275 -32.84 2.88 -3.50
CA ALA A 275 -32.46 4.22 -3.03
C ALA A 275 -31.84 4.26 -1.62
N ASN A 276 -32.06 3.22 -0.82
CA ASN A 276 -31.62 3.12 0.58
C ASN A 276 -30.43 2.19 0.77
N TYR A 277 -29.76 1.79 -0.31
CA TYR A 277 -28.70 0.78 -0.29
C TYR A 277 -27.50 1.13 0.62
N PHE A 278 -27.06 2.39 0.60
CA PHE A 278 -25.95 2.86 1.44
C PHE A 278 -26.43 3.35 2.80
N PRO A 279 -25.57 3.27 3.85
CA PRO A 279 -25.83 3.90 5.15
C PRO A 279 -26.09 5.41 5.03
N GLY A 280 -27.01 5.91 5.85
CA GLY A 280 -27.42 7.31 5.87
C GLY A 280 -28.92 7.48 6.14
N ASP A 281 -29.29 8.62 6.70
CA ASP A 281 -30.67 9.03 6.98
C ASP A 281 -31.23 10.00 5.92
N ALA A 282 -30.37 10.68 5.15
CA ALA A 282 -30.78 11.58 4.08
C ALA A 282 -30.71 10.92 2.68
N ALA A 283 -31.65 11.28 1.82
CA ALA A 283 -31.74 10.76 0.46
C ALA A 283 -30.49 11.08 -0.38
N GLY A 284 -30.08 10.12 -1.22
CA GLY A 284 -28.99 10.33 -2.16
C GLY A 284 -29.34 11.31 -3.27
N ALA A 285 -28.32 11.91 -3.90
CA ALA A 285 -28.47 12.85 -4.99
C ALA A 285 -27.77 12.37 -6.27
N VAL A 286 -28.32 12.81 -7.40
CA VAL A 286 -27.75 12.63 -8.73
C VAL A 286 -27.93 13.95 -9.49
N ALA A 287 -26.87 14.46 -10.12
CA ALA A 287 -26.93 15.71 -10.89
C ALA A 287 -25.87 15.74 -12.01
N THR A 288 -25.99 16.70 -12.94
CA THR A 288 -24.96 16.99 -13.96
C THR A 288 -24.50 15.73 -14.71
N GLY A 289 -25.47 14.94 -15.19
CA GLY A 289 -25.23 13.70 -15.93
C GLY A 289 -24.78 12.49 -15.09
N GLY A 290 -24.62 12.64 -13.76
CA GLY A 290 -24.33 11.52 -12.88
C GLY A 290 -25.40 10.42 -12.96
N GLN A 291 -25.05 9.20 -12.58
CA GLN A 291 -25.95 8.05 -12.61
C GLN A 291 -25.86 7.24 -11.30
N TYR A 292 -26.99 6.73 -10.84
CA TYR A 292 -27.10 5.78 -9.74
C TYR A 292 -28.05 4.64 -10.12
N GLY A 293 -27.62 3.39 -9.96
CA GLY A 293 -28.40 2.20 -10.30
C GLY A 293 -27.82 0.89 -9.80
#